data_AF-A0A9X1LCM7-F1
#
_entry.id   AF-A0A9X1LCM7-F1
#
_cell.length_a   1.000
_cell.length_b   1.000
_cell.length_c   1.000
_cell.angle_alpha   90.00
_cell.angle_beta   90.00
_cell.angle_gamma   90.00
#
_symmetry.space_group_name_H-M   'P 1'
#
loop_
_entity.id
_entity.type
_entity.pdbx_description
1 polymer ?
#
loop_
_entity_poly.entity_id
_entity_poly.type
_entity_poly.pdbx_seq_one_letter_code
_entity_poly.pdbx_strand_id
1 'polypeptide(L)'
;MTRVSSDPPSAAVGPTEIDALRRFRRAVEDAFPGRLRSLVLLGSRPRRDHEAGRDWEVAVLIKGFDRDREGRRLSLVVAPFHHDGFTISPIGLPVDRRGVSPELLADIDRQGTHLPSVRRPGELLREEPRLADFVALARERLSAREVWVFGSRARGDQRPDSDWDLLVILPDDLPEDGGEPVRLWRLGRDAGLVADVLAVRETEAREARAVQSTLMYEVGLEGVRIDLACPASPDVAGGNIHA
;
A
#
# COMPACT_ATOMS: atom_id res chain seq x y z
N MET A 1 -29.76 -3.14 34.46
CA MET A 1 -28.49 -2.44 34.22
C MET A 1 -27.69 -3.25 33.23
N THR A 2 -27.86 -2.96 31.94
CA THR A 2 -27.25 -3.72 30.84
C THR A 2 -25.99 -2.98 30.43
N ARG A 3 -24.82 -3.62 30.60
CA ARG A 3 -23.54 -3.09 30.09
C ARG A 3 -23.63 -3.02 28.57
N VAL A 4 -23.55 -1.81 28.04
CA VAL A 4 -23.29 -1.54 26.62
C VAL A 4 -21.88 -2.02 26.35
N SER A 5 -21.76 -3.11 25.58
CA SER A 5 -20.49 -3.49 24.94
C SER A 5 -20.18 -2.42 23.91
N SER A 6 -19.13 -1.67 24.18
CA SER A 6 -18.55 -0.65 23.32
C SER A 6 -17.28 -1.22 22.69
N ASP A 7 -17.44 -2.08 21.69
CA ASP A 7 -16.36 -2.42 20.77
C ASP A 7 -16.75 -1.87 19.38
N PRO A 8 -15.92 -1.02 18.75
CA PRO A 8 -16.19 -0.57 17.39
C PRO A 8 -16.02 -1.74 16.41
N PRO A 9 -16.93 -1.95 15.44
CA PRO A 9 -16.68 -2.86 14.34
C PRO A 9 -15.75 -2.17 13.34
N SER A 10 -14.44 -2.26 13.58
CA SER A 10 -13.43 -1.99 12.54
C SER A 10 -12.87 -3.34 12.14
N ALA A 11 -13.33 -3.89 11.02
CA ALA A 11 -12.75 -5.10 10.47
C ALA A 11 -11.29 -4.80 10.14
N ALA A 12 -10.38 -5.36 10.94
CA ALA A 12 -8.95 -5.30 10.71
C ALA A 12 -8.66 -5.78 9.27
N VAL A 13 -8.13 -4.89 8.43
CA VAL A 13 -7.82 -5.18 7.03
C VAL A 13 -6.56 -6.06 7.01
N GLY A 14 -6.69 -7.32 6.59
CA GLY A 14 -5.58 -8.26 6.51
C GLY A 14 -4.64 -8.01 5.32
N PRO A 15 -3.51 -8.75 5.23
CA PRO A 15 -2.52 -8.57 4.17
C PRO A 15 -3.09 -8.79 2.76
N THR A 16 -4.01 -9.76 2.59
CA THR A 16 -4.64 -10.07 1.30
C THR A 16 -5.61 -8.96 0.88
N GLU A 17 -6.35 -8.39 1.83
CA GLU A 17 -7.22 -7.25 1.60
C GLU A 17 -6.41 -6.01 1.15
N ILE A 18 -5.26 -5.74 1.78
CA ILE A 18 -4.35 -4.65 1.39
C ILE A 18 -3.89 -4.80 -0.06
N ASP A 19 -3.50 -6.01 -0.47
CA ASP A 19 -3.09 -6.28 -1.84
C ASP A 19 -4.26 -6.18 -2.84
N ALA A 20 -5.47 -6.58 -2.43
CA ALA A 20 -6.68 -6.36 -3.21
C ALA A 20 -6.96 -4.85 -3.41
N LEU A 21 -6.89 -4.05 -2.36
CA LEU A 21 -7.08 -2.59 -2.43
C LEU A 21 -6.04 -1.92 -3.34
N ARG A 22 -4.77 -2.36 -3.29
CA ARG A 22 -3.71 -1.87 -4.20
C ARG A 22 -3.96 -2.25 -5.65
N ARG A 23 -4.35 -3.51 -5.91
CA ARG A 23 -4.74 -3.97 -7.26
C ARG A 23 -5.93 -3.15 -7.76
N PHE A 24 -6.92 -2.90 -6.91
CA PHE A 24 -8.09 -2.09 -7.24
C PHE A 24 -7.71 -0.66 -7.59
N ARG A 25 -6.87 -0.03 -6.77
CA ARG A 25 -6.35 1.32 -7.05
C ARG A 25 -5.67 1.40 -8.41
N ARG A 26 -4.77 0.47 -8.72
CA ARG A 26 -4.09 0.39 -10.03
C ARG A 26 -5.09 0.26 -11.17
N ALA A 27 -6.07 -0.63 -11.04
CA ALA A 27 -7.07 -0.83 -12.07
C ALA A 27 -7.96 0.42 -12.29
N VAL A 28 -8.25 1.19 -11.23
CA VAL A 28 -8.92 2.50 -11.35
C VAL A 28 -8.02 3.53 -12.04
N GLU A 29 -6.72 3.61 -11.69
CA GLU A 29 -5.79 4.54 -12.34
C GLU A 29 -5.65 4.27 -13.83
N ASP A 30 -5.57 3.00 -14.23
CA ASP A 30 -5.48 2.61 -15.64
C ASP A 30 -6.80 2.88 -16.38
N ALA A 31 -7.94 2.72 -15.70
CA ALA A 31 -9.23 3.10 -16.24
C ALA A 31 -9.43 4.63 -16.30
N PHE A 32 -8.78 5.41 -15.45
CA PHE A 32 -8.93 6.87 -15.40
C PHE A 32 -7.57 7.60 -15.31
N PRO A 33 -6.72 7.52 -16.36
CA PRO A 33 -5.36 8.02 -16.30
C PRO A 33 -5.29 9.51 -15.96
N GLY A 34 -4.51 9.85 -14.94
CA GLY A 34 -4.32 11.23 -14.46
C GLY A 34 -5.56 11.91 -13.86
N ARG A 35 -6.68 11.18 -13.73
CA ARG A 35 -7.95 11.71 -13.22
C ARG A 35 -8.31 11.20 -11.82
N LEU A 36 -7.79 10.05 -11.39
CA LEU A 36 -7.97 9.61 -10.00
C LEU A 36 -7.32 10.62 -9.03
N ARG A 37 -8.08 11.06 -8.02
CA ARG A 37 -7.60 11.99 -6.98
C ARG A 37 -7.51 11.36 -5.61
N SER A 38 -8.49 10.55 -5.25
CA SER A 38 -8.52 9.86 -3.96
C SER A 38 -9.36 8.60 -4.08
N LEU A 39 -8.98 7.58 -3.34
CA LEU A 39 -9.90 6.51 -2.95
C LEU A 39 -10.23 6.72 -1.47
N VAL A 40 -11.46 6.51 -1.07
CA VAL A 40 -11.88 6.62 0.32
C VAL A 40 -12.66 5.38 0.69
N LEU A 41 -12.14 4.65 1.67
CA LEU A 41 -12.72 3.43 2.16
C LEU A 41 -13.77 3.78 3.21
N LEU A 42 -15.03 3.41 2.98
CA LEU A 42 -16.17 3.78 3.82
C LEU A 42 -16.48 2.72 4.89
N GLY A 43 -15.80 1.57 4.81
CA GLY A 43 -16.00 0.41 5.69
C GLY A 43 -16.99 -0.61 5.13
N SER A 44 -17.01 -1.79 5.74
CA SER A 44 -17.96 -2.85 5.43
C SER A 44 -19.30 -2.55 6.09
N ARG A 45 -20.30 -2.11 5.32
CA ARG A 45 -21.67 -2.10 5.81
C ARG A 45 -22.08 -3.55 6.11
N PRO A 46 -22.53 -3.89 7.32
CA PRO A 46 -23.21 -5.15 7.54
C PRO A 46 -24.55 -5.07 6.81
N ARG A 47 -24.57 -5.42 5.52
CA ARG A 47 -25.80 -5.93 4.93
C ARG A 47 -26.06 -7.23 5.65
N ARG A 48 -27.19 -7.28 6.37
CA ARG A 48 -27.74 -8.51 6.94
C ARG A 48 -27.50 -9.62 5.91
N ASP A 49 -26.81 -10.68 6.33
CA ASP A 49 -26.79 -12.02 5.72
C ASP A 49 -25.48 -12.50 5.06
N HIS A 50 -24.36 -11.77 5.05
CA HIS A 50 -23.05 -12.33 4.61
C HIS A 50 -21.88 -11.98 5.55
N GLU A 51 -20.89 -12.88 5.62
CA GLU A 51 -19.72 -12.84 6.51
C GLU A 51 -19.07 -11.45 6.54
N ALA A 52 -19.03 -10.86 7.74
CA ALA A 52 -18.37 -9.59 7.99
C ALA A 52 -16.88 -9.67 7.58
N GLY A 53 -16.46 -8.80 6.64
CA GLY A 53 -15.04 -8.60 6.31
C GLY A 53 -14.69 -8.53 4.82
N ARG A 54 -15.61 -8.88 3.90
CA ARG A 54 -15.27 -8.99 2.46
C ARG A 54 -16.00 -8.06 1.49
N ASP A 55 -16.96 -7.28 2.01
CA ASP A 55 -17.73 -6.30 1.23
C ASP A 55 -17.25 -4.87 1.53
N TRP A 56 -16.41 -4.32 0.65
CA TRP A 56 -15.83 -2.98 0.80
C TRP A 56 -16.55 -1.95 -0.06
N GLU A 57 -17.18 -0.96 0.56
CA GLU A 57 -17.62 0.26 -0.15
C GLU A 57 -16.44 1.23 -0.27
N VAL A 58 -16.05 1.52 -1.52
CA VAL A 58 -14.91 2.41 -1.81
C VAL A 58 -15.39 3.58 -2.67
N ALA A 59 -15.36 4.78 -2.11
CA ALA A 59 -15.57 6.01 -2.85
C ALA A 59 -14.34 6.33 -3.71
N VAL A 60 -14.58 6.65 -4.98
CA VAL A 60 -13.56 6.85 -6.01
C VAL A 60 -13.69 8.26 -6.57
N LEU A 61 -12.85 9.18 -6.09
CA LEU A 61 -12.91 10.59 -6.49
C LEU A 61 -12.12 10.79 -7.79
N ILE A 62 -12.84 11.07 -8.88
CA ILE A 62 -12.28 11.22 -10.23
C ILE A 62 -12.54 12.64 -10.77
N LYS A 63 -11.48 13.28 -11.28
CA LYS A 63 -11.57 14.62 -11.87
C LYS A 63 -12.47 14.61 -13.09
N GLY A 64 -13.52 15.43 -13.05
CA GLY A 64 -14.51 15.54 -14.14
C GLY A 64 -15.30 14.26 -14.37
N PHE A 65 -15.55 13.48 -13.31
CA PHE A 65 -16.32 12.24 -13.39
C PHE A 65 -17.79 12.53 -13.72
N ASP A 66 -18.31 11.85 -14.73
CA ASP A 66 -19.72 11.86 -15.08
C ASP A 66 -20.31 10.47 -14.76
N ARG A 67 -21.24 10.43 -13.79
CA ARG A 67 -21.82 9.16 -13.32
C ARG A 67 -22.59 8.43 -14.41
N ASP A 68 -23.29 9.16 -15.27
CA ASP A 68 -24.15 8.57 -16.31
C ASP A 68 -23.32 8.03 -17.47
N ARG A 69 -22.22 8.71 -17.81
CA ARG A 69 -21.34 8.30 -18.91
C ARG A 69 -20.27 7.30 -18.49
N GLU A 70 -19.73 7.44 -17.28
CA GLU A 70 -18.51 6.73 -16.85
C GLU A 70 -18.76 5.70 -15.74
N GLY A 71 -19.96 5.67 -15.15
CA GLY A 71 -20.33 4.71 -14.10
C GLY A 71 -20.08 3.27 -14.53
N ARG A 72 -20.47 2.90 -15.76
CA ARG A 72 -20.23 1.54 -16.30
C ARG A 72 -18.75 1.19 -16.39
N ARG A 73 -17.89 2.14 -16.77
CA ARG A 73 -16.43 1.93 -16.85
C ARG A 73 -15.86 1.61 -15.48
N LEU A 74 -16.29 2.35 -14.45
CA LEU A 74 -15.87 2.11 -13.08
C LEU A 74 -16.39 0.75 -12.55
N SER A 75 -17.63 0.36 -12.86
CA SER A 75 -18.16 -0.95 -12.47
C SER A 75 -17.42 -2.12 -13.11
N LEU A 76 -16.84 -1.95 -14.30
CA LEU A 76 -16.04 -3.00 -14.94
C LEU A 76 -14.67 -3.21 -14.28
N VAL A 77 -14.14 -2.19 -13.59
CA VAL A 77 -12.86 -2.28 -12.86
C VAL A 77 -12.93 -3.35 -11.76
N VAL A 78 -14.10 -3.56 -11.15
CA VAL A 78 -14.24 -4.52 -10.03
C VAL A 78 -14.47 -5.96 -10.47
N ALA A 79 -14.70 -6.23 -11.76
CA ALA A 79 -14.99 -7.58 -12.25
C ALA A 79 -13.92 -8.63 -11.86
N PRO A 80 -12.60 -8.33 -11.91
CA PRO A 80 -11.57 -9.30 -11.49
C PRO A 80 -11.55 -9.60 -9.98
N PHE A 81 -12.06 -8.69 -9.14
CA PHE A 81 -11.94 -8.78 -7.68
C PHE A 81 -12.97 -9.75 -7.07
N HIS A 82 -14.13 -9.87 -7.72
CA HIS A 82 -15.19 -10.80 -7.31
C HIS A 82 -14.75 -12.26 -7.40
N HIS A 83 -13.79 -12.58 -8.27
CA HIS A 83 -13.29 -13.94 -8.46
C HIS A 83 -12.35 -14.39 -7.34
N ASP A 84 -11.69 -13.44 -6.66
CA ASP A 84 -10.75 -13.71 -5.57
C ASP A 84 -11.44 -13.73 -4.19
N GLY A 85 -12.78 -13.71 -4.17
CA GLY A 85 -13.57 -13.67 -2.93
C GLY A 85 -13.61 -12.29 -2.26
N PHE A 86 -13.25 -11.21 -2.97
CA PHE A 86 -13.36 -9.83 -2.50
C PHE A 86 -14.51 -9.11 -3.23
N THR A 87 -15.48 -8.58 -2.48
CA THR A 87 -16.51 -7.72 -3.06
C THR A 87 -16.10 -6.27 -2.86
N ILE A 88 -15.62 -5.62 -3.91
CA ILE A 88 -15.39 -4.17 -3.90
C ILE A 88 -16.57 -3.50 -4.60
N SER A 89 -17.26 -2.62 -3.89
CA SER A 89 -18.36 -1.80 -4.40
C SER A 89 -17.86 -0.37 -4.63
N PRO A 90 -17.52 0.01 -5.88
CA PRO A 90 -16.94 1.31 -6.16
C PRO A 90 -18.04 2.36 -6.32
N ILE A 91 -17.92 3.47 -5.60
CA ILE A 91 -18.82 4.62 -5.73
C ILE A 91 -18.05 5.74 -6.41
N GLY A 92 -18.28 5.94 -7.71
CA GLY A 92 -17.64 7.00 -8.47
C GLY A 92 -18.19 8.37 -8.09
N LEU A 93 -17.31 9.29 -7.71
CA LEU A 93 -17.66 10.64 -7.28
C LEU A 93 -16.84 11.68 -8.06
N PRO A 94 -17.45 12.80 -8.49
CA PRO A 94 -16.69 13.92 -9.02
C PRO A 94 -15.92 14.62 -7.89
N VAL A 95 -14.71 15.07 -8.18
CA VAL A 95 -13.84 15.76 -7.20
C VAL A 95 -14.48 17.03 -6.64
N ASP A 96 -15.29 17.72 -7.44
CA ASP A 96 -16.03 18.91 -7.00
C ASP A 96 -17.30 18.58 -6.17
N ARG A 97 -17.55 17.29 -5.92
CA ARG A 97 -18.67 16.76 -5.14
C ARG A 97 -20.05 17.18 -5.68
N ARG A 98 -20.14 17.69 -6.91
CA ARG A 98 -21.42 18.11 -7.51
C ARG A 98 -22.31 16.91 -7.78
N GLY A 99 -23.59 17.03 -7.42
CA GLY A 99 -24.58 15.97 -7.61
C GLY A 99 -24.43 14.78 -6.65
N VAL A 100 -23.59 14.90 -5.61
CA VAL A 100 -23.44 13.89 -4.56
C VAL A 100 -24.40 14.20 -3.41
N SER A 101 -25.04 13.19 -2.84
CA SER A 101 -25.99 13.41 -1.74
C SER A 101 -25.27 13.89 -0.47
N PRO A 102 -25.85 14.84 0.29
CA PRO A 102 -25.26 15.34 1.53
C PRO A 102 -24.98 14.25 2.56
N GLU A 103 -25.82 13.21 2.60
CA GLU A 103 -25.67 12.09 3.53
C GLU A 103 -24.40 11.29 3.22
N LEU A 104 -24.14 11.00 1.95
CA LEU A 104 -22.94 10.29 1.53
C LEU A 104 -21.68 11.13 1.78
N LEU A 105 -21.74 12.44 1.55
CA LEU A 105 -20.63 13.34 1.89
C LEU A 105 -20.35 13.35 3.39
N ALA A 106 -21.40 13.40 4.22
CA ALA A 106 -21.26 13.34 5.67
C ALA A 106 -20.73 11.99 6.16
N ASP A 107 -21.05 10.88 5.49
CA ASP A 107 -20.49 9.56 5.79
C ASP A 107 -19.00 9.49 5.40
N ILE A 108 -18.64 9.96 4.19
CA ILE A 108 -17.25 10.07 3.73
C ILE A 108 -16.41 10.91 4.70
N ASP A 109 -16.89 12.09 5.06
CA ASP A 109 -16.13 13.03 5.88
C ASP A 109 -16.02 12.56 7.35
N ARG A 110 -16.93 11.69 7.81
CA ARG A 110 -16.96 11.20 9.20
C ARG A 110 -16.26 9.86 9.41
N GLN A 111 -16.36 8.95 8.44
CA GLN A 111 -15.92 7.55 8.56
C GLN A 111 -14.94 7.13 7.47
N GLY A 112 -14.79 7.94 6.43
CA GLY A 112 -13.94 7.64 5.29
C GLY A 112 -12.47 7.60 5.68
N THR A 113 -11.83 6.45 5.46
CA THR A 113 -10.38 6.35 5.48
C THR A 113 -9.87 6.69 4.09
N HIS A 114 -9.23 7.85 3.94
CA HIS A 114 -8.58 8.21 2.68
C HIS A 114 -7.44 7.25 2.39
N LEU A 115 -7.56 6.49 1.31
CA LEU A 115 -6.44 5.73 0.77
C LEU A 115 -5.53 6.73 0.04
N PRO A 116 -4.28 6.91 0.50
CA PRO A 116 -3.41 7.93 -0.05
C PRO A 116 -2.94 7.57 -1.46
N SER A 117 -2.35 8.57 -2.11
CA SER A 117 -1.80 8.40 -3.44
C SER A 117 -0.47 7.64 -3.37
N VAL A 118 -0.47 6.36 -3.72
CA VAL A 118 0.77 5.55 -3.83
C VAL A 118 1.44 5.82 -5.16
N ARG A 119 2.69 6.31 -5.13
CA ARG A 119 3.50 6.53 -6.35
C ARG A 119 3.96 5.21 -6.99
N ARG A 120 4.33 5.24 -8.27
CA ARG A 120 4.84 4.05 -8.95
C ARG A 120 6.33 3.82 -8.59
N PRO A 121 6.80 2.57 -8.45
CA PRO A 121 8.21 2.29 -8.22
C PRO A 121 9.15 2.99 -9.22
N GLY A 122 8.80 2.96 -10.52
CA GLY A 122 9.57 3.64 -11.57
C GLY A 122 9.52 5.17 -11.53
N GLU A 123 8.57 5.79 -10.81
CA GLU A 123 8.59 7.23 -10.54
C GLU A 123 9.63 7.56 -9.46
N LEU A 124 9.64 6.77 -8.39
CA LEU A 124 10.60 6.93 -7.30
C LEU A 124 12.03 6.72 -7.78
N LEU A 125 12.29 5.67 -8.58
CA LEU A 125 13.60 5.39 -9.15
C LEU A 125 14.11 6.48 -10.10
N ARG A 126 13.20 7.19 -10.79
CA ARG A 126 13.58 8.34 -11.63
C ARG A 126 13.89 9.58 -10.82
N GLU A 127 13.21 9.77 -9.69
CA GLU A 127 13.46 10.90 -8.78
C GLU A 127 14.76 10.70 -8.02
N GLU A 128 15.01 9.49 -7.51
CA GLU A 128 16.24 9.14 -6.79
C GLU A 128 16.77 7.77 -7.27
N PRO A 129 17.67 7.77 -8.26
CA PRO A 129 18.27 6.55 -8.80
C PRO A 129 19.02 5.70 -7.78
N ARG A 130 19.55 6.32 -6.70
CA ARG A 130 20.28 5.62 -5.63
C ARG A 130 19.41 4.64 -4.84
N LEU A 131 18.08 4.71 -4.97
CA LEU A 131 17.18 3.68 -4.45
C LEU A 131 17.48 2.29 -5.06
N ALA A 132 17.94 2.23 -6.32
CA ALA A 132 18.32 0.96 -6.94
C ALA A 132 19.58 0.37 -6.26
N ASP A 133 20.58 1.23 -5.97
CA ASP A 133 21.80 0.83 -5.25
C ASP A 133 21.46 0.35 -3.84
N PHE A 134 20.56 1.06 -3.15
CA PHE A 134 20.06 0.63 -1.84
C PHE A 134 19.41 -0.76 -1.90
N VAL A 135 18.54 -1.02 -2.89
CA VAL A 135 17.93 -2.35 -3.06
C VAL A 135 18.97 -3.44 -3.29
N ALA A 136 19.98 -3.16 -4.12
CA ALA A 136 21.06 -4.11 -4.39
C ALA A 136 21.85 -4.43 -3.12
N LEU A 137 22.28 -3.40 -2.37
CA LEU A 137 23.01 -3.58 -1.11
C LEU A 137 22.16 -4.28 -0.04
N ALA A 138 20.85 -4.00 0.03
CA ALA A 138 19.94 -4.62 0.99
C ALA A 138 19.84 -6.13 0.75
N ARG A 139 19.71 -6.53 -0.53
CA ARG A 139 19.68 -7.94 -0.94
C ARG A 139 21.02 -8.62 -0.68
N GLU A 140 22.12 -8.00 -1.08
CA GLU A 140 23.46 -8.57 -0.95
C GLU A 140 23.87 -8.77 0.52
N ARG A 141 23.66 -7.77 1.36
CA ARG A 141 24.23 -7.73 2.71
C ARG A 141 23.30 -8.24 3.79
N LEU A 142 21.99 -8.12 3.56
CA LEU A 142 20.97 -8.48 4.55
C LEU A 142 19.98 -9.52 4.02
N SER A 143 20.20 -10.08 2.83
CA SER A 143 19.26 -11.04 2.22
C SER A 143 17.82 -10.52 2.17
N ALA A 144 17.65 -9.21 1.98
CA ALA A 144 16.36 -8.54 1.98
C ALA A 144 15.37 -9.20 1.03
N ARG A 145 14.17 -9.48 1.54
CA ARG A 145 13.08 -10.16 0.84
C ARG A 145 12.15 -9.18 0.14
N GLU A 146 11.90 -8.06 0.78
CA GLU A 146 11.17 -6.94 0.19
C GLU A 146 11.84 -5.62 0.60
N VAL A 147 11.75 -4.62 -0.28
CA VAL A 147 12.20 -3.26 0.03
C VAL A 147 11.07 -2.30 -0.32
N TRP A 148 10.72 -1.46 0.64
CA TRP A 148 9.61 -0.52 0.56
C TRP A 148 10.10 0.91 0.77
N VAL A 149 9.57 1.84 -0.02
CA VAL A 149 9.54 3.25 0.33
C VAL A 149 8.21 3.52 1.00
N PHE A 150 8.20 4.21 2.14
CA PHE A 150 6.97 4.65 2.79
C PHE A 150 7.04 6.15 3.09
N GLY A 151 6.11 6.65 3.92
CA GLY A 151 6.11 8.04 4.34
C GLY A 151 5.85 9.03 3.20
N SER A 152 6.37 10.25 3.36
CA SER A 152 5.96 11.39 2.54
C SER A 152 6.32 11.23 1.06
N ARG A 153 7.47 10.60 0.77
CA ARG A 153 7.93 10.34 -0.59
C ARG A 153 7.16 9.21 -1.28
N ALA A 154 6.60 8.26 -0.53
CA ALA A 154 5.69 7.26 -1.09
C ALA A 154 4.33 7.88 -1.44
N ARG A 155 3.84 8.80 -0.60
CA ARG A 155 2.57 9.53 -0.78
C ARG A 155 2.62 10.66 -1.82
N GLY A 156 3.80 11.20 -2.09
CA GLY A 156 3.98 12.34 -2.99
C GLY A 156 3.67 13.71 -2.37
N ASP A 157 3.64 13.80 -1.02
CA ASP A 157 3.42 15.02 -0.25
C ASP A 157 4.71 15.53 0.43
N GLN A 158 5.87 15.07 -0.04
CA GLN A 158 7.18 15.42 0.49
C GLN A 158 7.56 16.88 0.28
N ARG A 159 8.42 17.40 1.17
CA ARG A 159 9.16 18.64 0.93
C ARG A 159 10.44 18.33 0.14
N PRO A 160 11.06 19.33 -0.52
CA PRO A 160 12.29 19.11 -1.28
C PRO A 160 13.44 18.52 -0.44
N ASP A 161 13.48 18.83 0.85
CA ASP A 161 14.47 18.42 1.83
C ASP A 161 14.08 17.19 2.66
N SER A 162 12.90 16.60 2.42
CA SER A 162 12.47 15.38 3.11
C SER A 162 13.45 14.24 2.85
N ASP A 163 13.76 13.50 3.90
CA ASP A 163 14.47 12.23 3.87
C ASP A 163 13.67 11.12 3.18
N TRP A 164 14.33 9.98 2.96
CA TRP A 164 13.71 8.77 2.43
C TRP A 164 13.39 7.80 3.56
N ASP A 165 12.11 7.52 3.77
CA ASP A 165 11.66 6.47 4.68
C ASP A 165 11.69 5.10 3.97
N LEU A 166 12.56 4.21 4.41
CA LEU A 166 12.81 2.90 3.80
C LEU A 166 12.52 1.78 4.79
N LEU A 167 11.75 0.78 4.38
CA LEU A 167 11.51 -0.44 5.15
C LEU A 167 12.06 -1.65 4.40
N VAL A 168 12.83 -2.47 5.11
CA VAL A 168 13.40 -3.72 4.60
C VAL A 168 12.75 -4.91 5.32
N ILE A 169 12.15 -5.82 4.56
CA ILE A 169 11.68 -7.10 5.11
C ILE A 169 12.84 -8.09 5.05
N LEU A 170 13.22 -8.62 6.22
CA LEU A 170 14.34 -9.53 6.40
C LEU A 170 13.83 -10.96 6.66
N PRO A 171 14.57 -11.99 6.25
CA PRO A 171 14.20 -13.36 6.60
C PRO A 171 14.29 -13.59 8.12
N ASP A 172 13.48 -14.53 8.60
CA ASP A 172 13.37 -14.88 10.03
C ASP A 172 14.64 -15.59 10.58
N ASP A 173 15.45 -16.19 9.71
CA ASP A 173 16.62 -17.01 10.06
C ASP A 173 17.94 -16.22 10.17
N LEU A 174 17.90 -14.90 9.98
CA LEU A 174 19.05 -14.03 10.17
C LEU A 174 19.48 -14.02 11.65
N PRO A 175 20.78 -14.21 11.95
CA PRO A 175 21.28 -14.18 13.31
C PRO A 175 21.00 -12.85 14.02
N GLU A 176 20.43 -12.92 15.22
CA GLU A 176 20.30 -11.78 16.13
C GLU A 176 21.62 -11.52 16.84
N ASP A 177 22.52 -10.79 16.19
CA ASP A 177 23.83 -10.42 16.73
C ASP A 177 23.87 -9.00 17.34
N GLY A 178 22.72 -8.32 17.40
CA GLY A 178 22.59 -6.94 17.89
C GLY A 178 23.22 -5.86 16.98
N GLY A 179 23.85 -6.23 15.87
CA GLY A 179 24.49 -5.31 14.93
C GLY A 179 23.53 -4.71 13.88
N GLU A 180 22.27 -5.11 13.90
CA GLU A 180 21.27 -4.74 12.88
C GLU A 180 21.07 -3.23 12.73
N PRO A 181 20.90 -2.43 13.80
CA PRO A 181 20.74 -0.98 13.65
C PRO A 181 21.95 -0.32 12.97
N VAL A 182 23.17 -0.77 13.27
CA VAL A 182 24.40 -0.26 12.66
C VAL A 182 24.48 -0.66 11.19
N ARG A 183 24.07 -1.89 10.84
CA ARG A 183 24.02 -2.35 9.44
C ARG A 183 23.00 -1.56 8.63
N LEU A 184 21.80 -1.30 9.16
CA LEU A 184 20.76 -0.50 8.49
C LEU A 184 21.20 0.95 8.27
N TRP A 185 21.80 1.57 9.28
CA TRP A 185 22.36 2.93 9.14
C TRP A 185 23.46 2.99 8.08
N ARG A 186 24.39 2.02 8.06
CA ARG A 186 25.45 1.93 7.03
C ARG A 186 24.87 1.68 5.65
N LEU A 187 23.79 0.91 5.54
CA LEU A 187 23.15 0.58 4.28
C LEU A 187 22.67 1.84 3.53
N GLY A 188 21.94 2.72 4.23
CA GLY A 188 21.49 3.99 3.65
C GLY A 188 22.67 4.89 3.23
N ARG A 189 23.68 4.98 4.10
CA ARG A 189 24.90 5.77 3.84
C ARG A 189 25.69 5.26 2.63
N ASP A 190 25.89 3.95 2.52
CA ASP A 190 26.67 3.33 1.44
C ASP A 190 25.94 3.42 0.10
N ALA A 191 24.60 3.43 0.11
CA ALA A 191 23.79 3.78 -1.05
C ALA A 191 23.84 5.29 -1.39
N GLY A 192 24.47 6.11 -0.56
CA GLY A 192 24.52 7.56 -0.73
C GLY A 192 23.18 8.27 -0.49
N LEU A 193 22.29 7.67 0.31
CA LEU A 193 20.97 8.22 0.64
C LEU A 193 20.98 8.88 2.03
N VAL A 194 20.21 9.96 2.15
CA VAL A 194 19.72 10.45 3.44
C VAL A 194 18.40 9.74 3.68
N ALA A 195 18.44 8.68 4.49
CA ALA A 195 17.30 7.78 4.66
C ALA A 195 17.16 7.29 6.10
N ASP A 196 15.92 7.24 6.56
CA ASP A 196 15.51 6.53 7.75
C ASP A 196 15.19 5.09 7.35
N VAL A 197 16.04 4.16 7.78
CA VAL A 197 15.95 2.74 7.40
C VAL A 197 15.45 1.92 8.57
N LEU A 198 14.29 1.30 8.39
CA LEU A 198 13.71 0.33 9.30
C LEU A 198 13.82 -1.07 8.71
N ALA A 199 13.91 -2.07 9.58
CA ALA A 199 13.80 -3.46 9.18
C ALA A 199 12.89 -4.23 10.12
N VAL A 200 12.26 -5.26 9.56
CA VAL A 200 11.33 -6.14 10.27
C VAL A 200 11.46 -7.56 9.72
N ARG A 201 11.25 -8.55 10.57
CA ARG A 201 11.27 -9.97 10.19
C ARG A 201 10.03 -10.33 9.36
N GLU A 202 10.12 -11.31 8.47
CA GLU A 202 9.02 -11.75 7.60
C GLU A 202 7.77 -12.13 8.42
N THR A 203 7.94 -12.87 9.52
CA THR A 203 6.82 -13.27 10.37
C THR A 203 6.18 -12.08 11.08
N GLU A 204 6.98 -11.20 11.69
CA GLU A 204 6.48 -9.99 12.35
C GLU A 204 5.77 -9.06 11.37
N ALA A 205 6.34 -8.89 10.17
CA ALA A 205 5.74 -8.09 9.11
C ALA A 205 4.36 -8.62 8.70
N ARG A 206 4.22 -9.95 8.56
CA ARG A 206 2.96 -10.60 8.19
C ARG A 206 1.90 -10.44 9.26
N GLU A 207 2.27 -10.57 10.53
CA GLU A 207 1.37 -10.43 11.67
C GLU A 207 0.94 -8.96 11.86
N ALA A 208 1.89 -8.03 11.81
CA ALA A 208 1.62 -6.61 12.02
C ALA A 208 0.80 -5.98 10.90
N ARG A 209 0.93 -6.44 9.64
CA ARG A 209 0.13 -5.96 8.49
C ARG A 209 -1.37 -6.04 8.71
N ALA A 210 -1.84 -6.98 9.54
CA ALA A 210 -3.26 -7.13 9.86
C ALA A 210 -3.74 -6.21 10.98
N VAL A 211 -2.85 -5.52 11.70
CA VAL A 211 -3.20 -4.75 12.89
C VAL A 211 -3.21 -3.26 12.54
N GLN A 212 -4.42 -2.68 12.50
CA GLN A 212 -4.63 -1.25 12.36
C GLN A 212 -3.86 -0.51 13.48
N SER A 213 -3.22 0.62 13.17
CA SER A 213 -2.27 1.39 14.01
C SER A 213 -0.82 0.91 14.07
N THR A 214 -0.45 -0.16 13.36
CA THR A 214 0.97 -0.50 13.17
C THR A 214 1.57 0.21 11.96
N LEU A 215 2.88 0.44 12.00
CA LEU A 215 3.63 0.93 10.84
C LEU A 215 3.45 0.00 9.63
N MET A 216 3.39 -1.31 9.85
CA MET A 216 3.24 -2.29 8.76
C MET A 216 1.89 -2.19 8.05
N TYR A 217 0.84 -1.82 8.78
CA TYR A 217 -0.46 -1.50 8.20
C TYR A 217 -0.37 -0.25 7.31
N GLU A 218 0.28 0.82 7.77
CA GLU A 218 0.49 2.05 7.00
C GLU A 218 1.37 1.81 5.76
N VAL A 219 2.50 1.12 5.90
CA VAL A 219 3.34 0.70 4.76
C VAL A 219 2.52 -0.17 3.78
N GLY A 220 1.62 -1.00 4.30
CA GLY A 220 0.63 -1.73 3.53
C GLY A 220 -0.28 -0.83 2.70
N LEU A 221 -0.83 0.24 3.25
CA LEU A 221 -1.74 1.12 2.52
C LEU A 221 -1.01 2.08 1.57
N GLU A 222 0.10 2.64 2.02
CA GLU A 222 0.73 3.82 1.43
C GLU A 222 2.08 3.54 0.77
N GLY A 223 2.74 2.44 1.17
CA GLY A 223 4.09 2.12 0.76
C GLY A 223 4.21 1.64 -0.69
N VAL A 224 5.37 1.92 -1.28
CA VAL A 224 5.77 1.52 -2.62
C VAL A 224 6.83 0.43 -2.53
N ARG A 225 6.50 -0.79 -2.95
CA ARG A 225 7.47 -1.90 -3.04
C ARG A 225 8.44 -1.65 -4.20
N ILE A 226 9.61 -1.13 -3.89
CA ILE A 226 10.57 -0.62 -4.87
C ILE A 226 11.40 -1.76 -5.50
N ASP A 227 11.58 -2.86 -4.77
CA ASP A 227 12.38 -4.01 -5.23
C ASP A 227 11.77 -4.73 -6.44
N LEU A 228 10.46 -4.62 -6.65
CA LEU A 228 9.77 -5.21 -7.82
C LEU A 228 10.17 -4.54 -9.15
N ALA A 229 10.61 -3.29 -9.11
CA ALA A 229 11.10 -2.58 -10.29
C ALA A 229 12.63 -2.67 -10.45
N CYS A 230 13.31 -3.32 -9.51
CA CYS A 230 14.74 -3.60 -9.54
C CYS A 230 14.90 -5.12 -9.64
N PRO A 231 14.75 -5.74 -10.82
CA PRO A 231 14.94 -7.18 -10.94
C PRO A 231 16.33 -7.56 -10.45
N ALA A 232 16.44 -8.71 -9.77
CA ALA A 232 17.75 -9.25 -9.43
C ALA A 232 18.55 -9.45 -10.73
N SER A 233 19.83 -9.08 -10.72
CA SER A 233 20.72 -9.42 -11.83
C SER A 233 20.62 -10.93 -12.09
N PRO A 234 20.49 -11.38 -13.35
CA PRO A 234 20.25 -12.80 -13.68
C PRO A 234 21.43 -13.75 -13.38
N ASP A 235 22.36 -13.40 -12.49
CA ASP A 235 23.66 -14.05 -12.38
C ASP A 235 24.03 -14.42 -10.93
N VAL A 236 23.22 -15.29 -10.30
CA VAL A 236 23.66 -16.18 -9.19
C VAL A 236 22.95 -17.56 -9.24
N ALA A 237 22.32 -17.92 -10.37
CA ALA A 237 21.71 -19.25 -10.55
C ALA A 237 22.48 -20.03 -11.63
N GLY A 238 23.65 -20.56 -11.28
CA GLY A 238 24.42 -21.39 -12.23
C GLY A 238 25.81 -21.84 -11.78
N GLY A 239 26.31 -21.42 -10.62
CA GLY A 239 27.63 -21.81 -10.13
C GLY A 239 27.67 -23.16 -9.40
N ASN A 240 27.24 -24.25 -10.03
CA ASN A 240 27.77 -25.59 -9.74
C ASN A 240 27.35 -26.61 -10.80
N ILE A 241 28.30 -27.09 -11.61
CA ILE A 241 28.57 -28.52 -11.86
C ILE A 241 29.89 -28.72 -12.65
N HIS A 242 30.78 -29.49 -12.04
CA HIS A 242 31.81 -30.39 -12.61
C HIS A 242 32.86 -29.88 -13.63
N ALA A 243 34.11 -29.80 -13.15
CA ALA A 243 35.24 -30.56 -13.68
C ALA A 243 36.29 -30.76 -12.57
#